data_AF-F8PH37-F1
#
_entry.id   AF-F8PH37-F1
#
_cell.length_a   1.000
_cell.length_b   1.000
_cell.length_c   1.000
_cell.angle_alpha   90.00
_cell.angle_beta   90.00
_cell.angle_gamma   90.00
#
_symmetry.space_group_name_H-M   'P 1'
#
loop_
_entity.id
_entity.type
_entity.pdbx_description
1 polymer ?
#
loop_
_entity_poly.entity_id
_entity_poly.type
_entity_poly.pdbx_seq_one_letter_code
_entity_poly.pdbx_strand_id
1 'polypeptide(L)'
;MKSLSPAQKNQILNLLDAGQIAHFIASTTGVHVSTISRLCSKECSELQTSLGGCPSKLSPANVRHAMHLISTCKAENAVQITKAFTNIINQHLSPNTVCQHLKKTGMKAVVKRKHPFLSAKHSKAILDFAHAHKD
;
A
#
# COMPACT_ATOMS: atom_id res chain seq x y z
N MET A 1 -42.90 -1.47 4.46
CA MET A 1 -42.22 -0.15 4.46
C MET A 1 -43.10 0.83 3.71
N LYS A 2 -43.34 2.04 4.25
CA LYS A 2 -44.04 3.08 3.49
C LYS A 2 -43.16 3.52 2.32
N SER A 3 -43.72 3.57 1.11
CA SER A 3 -43.01 4.09 -0.05
C SER A 3 -42.77 5.59 0.14
N LEU A 4 -41.60 6.08 -0.27
CA LEU A 4 -41.31 7.50 -0.26
C LEU A 4 -42.23 8.23 -1.24
N SER A 5 -42.70 9.40 -0.86
CA SER A 5 -43.40 10.29 -1.80
C SER A 5 -42.44 10.71 -2.93
N PRO A 6 -42.92 10.85 -4.18
CA PRO A 6 -42.10 11.33 -5.29
C PRO A 6 -41.40 12.66 -4.98
N ALA A 7 -42.08 13.57 -4.29
CA ALA A 7 -41.52 14.87 -3.89
C ALA A 7 -40.35 14.70 -2.90
N GLN A 8 -40.51 13.81 -1.91
CA GLN A 8 -39.44 13.50 -0.96
C GLN A 8 -38.24 12.83 -1.64
N LYS A 9 -38.49 11.94 -2.61
CA LYS A 9 -37.44 11.30 -3.40
C LYS A 9 -36.62 12.35 -4.17
N ASN A 10 -37.29 13.27 -4.88
CA ASN A 10 -36.62 14.33 -5.64
C ASN A 10 -35.85 15.31 -4.74
N GLN A 11 -36.39 15.66 -3.58
CA GLN A 11 -35.69 16.50 -2.60
C GLN A 11 -34.39 15.83 -2.11
N ILE A 12 -34.41 14.53 -1.84
CA ILE A 12 -33.22 13.78 -1.43
C ILE A 12 -32.18 13.75 -2.56
N LEU A 13 -32.61 13.48 -3.81
CA LEU A 13 -31.71 13.45 -4.97
C LEU A 13 -31.03 14.81 -5.19
N ASN A 14 -31.79 15.90 -5.16
CA ASN A 14 -31.22 17.25 -5.29
C ASN A 14 -30.18 17.56 -4.20
N LEU A 15 -30.41 17.09 -2.97
CA LEU A 15 -29.45 17.28 -1.87
C LEU A 15 -28.20 16.40 -2.03
N LEU A 16 -28.34 15.19 -2.59
CA LEU A 16 -27.22 14.30 -2.92
C LEU A 16 -26.37 14.89 -4.05
N ASP A 17 -27.00 15.43 -5.09
CA ASP A 17 -26.31 16.11 -6.21
C ASP A 17 -25.57 17.37 -5.73
N ALA A 18 -26.13 18.05 -4.72
CA ALA A 18 -25.47 19.16 -4.03
C ALA A 18 -24.34 18.74 -3.07
N GLY A 19 -24.01 17.44 -2.99
CA GLY A 19 -22.91 16.90 -2.18
C GLY A 19 -23.16 16.87 -0.68
N GLN A 20 -24.42 16.94 -0.22
CA GLN A 20 -24.75 16.96 1.19
C GLN A 20 -24.58 15.57 1.85
N ILE A 21 -24.15 15.55 3.11
CA ILE A 21 -23.92 14.32 3.87
C ILE A 21 -25.27 13.67 4.24
N ALA A 22 -25.36 12.34 4.16
CA ALA A 22 -26.60 11.61 4.43
C ALA A 22 -27.24 11.90 5.80
N HIS A 23 -26.44 12.18 6.84
CA HIS A 23 -26.93 12.60 8.16
C HIS A 23 -27.61 13.97 8.16
N PHE A 24 -27.08 14.91 7.38
CA PHE A 24 -27.71 16.22 7.18
C PHE A 24 -29.04 16.05 6.45
N ILE A 25 -29.05 15.27 5.35
CA ILE A 25 -30.26 15.00 4.58
C ILE A 25 -31.34 14.34 5.46
N ALA A 26 -30.97 13.39 6.32
CA ALA A 26 -31.89 12.74 7.23
C ALA A 26 -32.53 13.72 8.22
N SER A 27 -31.75 14.67 8.72
CA SER A 27 -32.22 15.71 9.63
C SER A 27 -33.20 16.66 8.95
N THR A 28 -32.96 16.99 7.67
CA THR A 28 -33.79 17.94 6.90
C THR A 28 -35.06 17.29 6.33
N THR A 29 -34.97 16.03 5.88
CA THR A 29 -36.08 15.34 5.20
C THR A 29 -36.89 14.43 6.15
N GLY A 30 -36.39 14.17 7.36
CA GLY A 30 -36.98 13.22 8.30
C GLY A 30 -36.88 11.76 7.85
N VAL A 31 -36.15 11.49 6.76
CA VAL A 31 -35.97 10.15 6.20
C VAL A 31 -34.76 9.49 6.85
N HIS A 32 -34.91 8.22 7.23
CA HIS A 32 -33.82 7.47 7.86
C HIS A 32 -32.60 7.33 6.93
N VAL A 33 -31.39 7.44 7.50
CA VAL A 33 -30.12 7.41 6.75
C VAL A 33 -29.99 6.18 5.86
N SER A 34 -30.42 5.00 6.32
CA SER A 34 -30.37 3.77 5.51
C SER A 34 -31.21 3.84 4.23
N THR A 35 -32.34 4.56 4.27
CA THR A 35 -33.19 4.77 3.10
C THR A 35 -32.51 5.71 2.10
N ILE A 36 -31.85 6.75 2.58
CA ILE A 36 -31.06 7.69 1.77
C ILE A 36 -29.88 6.96 1.12
N SER A 37 -29.11 6.17 1.88
CA SER A 37 -28.00 5.38 1.33
C SER A 37 -28.47 4.40 0.26
N ARG A 38 -29.59 3.71 0.49
CA ARG A 38 -30.15 2.77 -0.49
C ARG A 38 -30.71 3.46 -1.74
N LEU A 39 -31.19 4.70 -1.61
CA LEU A 39 -31.59 5.52 -2.76
C LEU A 39 -30.37 5.97 -3.56
N CYS A 40 -29.34 6.48 -2.87
CA CYS A 40 -28.06 6.86 -3.46
C CYS A 40 -27.41 5.69 -4.23
N SER A 41 -27.35 4.49 -3.66
CA SER A 41 -26.81 3.31 -4.36
C SER A 41 -27.62 2.86 -5.58
N LYS A 42 -28.91 3.25 -5.68
CA LYS A 42 -29.77 2.87 -6.81
C LYS A 42 -29.76 3.89 -7.94
N GLU A 43 -29.82 5.17 -7.59
CA GLU A 43 -30.05 6.26 -8.55
C GLU A 43 -28.75 7.04 -8.83
N CYS A 44 -27.75 6.95 -7.94
CA CYS A 44 -26.53 7.76 -7.99
C CYS A 44 -25.27 6.86 -8.03
N SER A 45 -25.22 5.95 -9.00
CA SER A 45 -24.08 5.04 -9.21
C SER A 45 -22.75 5.75 -9.51
N GLU A 46 -22.82 7.01 -9.95
CA GLU A 46 -21.65 7.84 -10.28
C GLU A 46 -21.08 8.58 -9.07
N LEU A 47 -21.80 8.63 -7.93
CA LEU A 47 -21.31 9.33 -6.75
C LEU A 47 -20.07 8.61 -6.20
N GLN A 48 -19.00 9.40 -6.06
CA GLN A 48 -17.70 8.92 -5.63
C GLN A 48 -17.81 8.38 -4.20
N THR A 49 -17.74 7.06 -4.06
CA THR A 49 -17.66 6.44 -2.73
C THR A 49 -16.32 6.78 -2.09
N SER A 50 -16.31 6.97 -0.76
CA SER A 50 -15.05 7.08 -0.05
C SER A 50 -14.24 5.81 -0.32
N LEU A 51 -13.02 5.95 -0.83
CA LEU A 51 -12.10 4.83 -1.10
C LEU A 51 -11.90 3.92 0.12
N GLY A 52 -12.22 4.42 1.32
CA GLY A 52 -12.10 3.67 2.56
C GLY A 52 -10.66 3.27 2.85
N GLY A 53 -10.46 2.63 4.00
CA GLY A 53 -9.19 2.03 4.36
C GLY A 53 -8.43 2.74 5.47
N CYS A 54 -7.46 2.01 6.01
CA CYS A 54 -6.57 2.47 7.06
C CYS A 54 -5.28 3.02 6.42
N PRO A 55 -4.78 4.19 6.84
CA PRO A 55 -3.48 4.69 6.38
C PRO A 55 -2.37 3.66 6.56
N SER A 56 -1.49 3.55 5.56
CA SER A 56 -0.35 2.64 5.68
C SER A 56 0.62 3.12 6.75
N LYS A 57 1.16 2.17 7.52
CA LYS A 57 2.26 2.42 8.48
C LYS A 57 3.58 2.78 7.78
N LEU A 58 3.73 2.41 6.50
CA LEU A 58 4.94 2.70 5.73
C LEU A 58 4.63 3.78 4.69
N SER A 59 5.38 4.88 4.76
CA SER A 59 5.35 5.90 3.73
C SER A 59 6.04 5.37 2.45
N PRO A 60 5.73 5.95 1.27
CA PRO A 60 6.45 5.64 0.04
C PRO A 60 7.97 5.86 0.14
N ALA A 61 8.40 6.84 0.94
CA ALA A 61 9.82 7.10 1.20
C ALA A 61 10.47 5.93 1.98
N ASN A 62 9.78 5.40 2.99
CA ASN A 62 10.26 4.25 3.75
C ASN A 62 10.41 3.01 2.84
N VAL A 63 9.46 2.79 1.92
CA VAL A 63 9.54 1.68 0.96
C VAL A 63 10.76 1.83 0.05
N ARG A 64 11.02 3.04 -0.49
CA ARG A 64 12.21 3.31 -1.29
C ARG A 64 13.51 3.09 -0.50
N HIS A 65 13.54 3.53 0.75
CA HIS A 65 14.69 3.31 1.63
C HIS A 65 14.93 1.82 1.88
N ALA A 66 13.87 1.03 2.08
CA ALA A 66 13.98 -0.43 2.23
C ALA A 66 14.56 -1.08 0.97
N MET A 67 14.10 -0.67 -0.22
CA MET A 67 14.66 -1.14 -1.50
C MET A 67 16.15 -0.80 -1.60
N HIS A 68 16.53 0.43 -1.25
CA HIS A 68 17.93 0.86 -1.26
C HIS A 68 18.81 0.03 -0.31
N LEU A 69 18.34 -0.30 0.90
CA LEU A 69 19.07 -1.16 1.83
C LEU A 69 19.29 -2.57 1.26
N ILE A 70 18.31 -3.12 0.53
CA ILE A 70 18.48 -4.42 -0.14
C ILE A 70 19.46 -4.31 -1.30
N SER A 71 19.31 -3.30 -2.17
CA SER A 71 20.18 -3.11 -3.34
C SER A 71 21.64 -2.86 -2.96
N THR A 72 21.88 -2.25 -1.80
CA THR A 72 23.23 -2.02 -1.26
C THR A 72 23.73 -3.16 -0.38
N CYS A 73 23.01 -4.29 -0.32
CA CYS A 73 23.32 -5.45 0.51
C CYS A 73 23.46 -5.14 2.02
N LYS A 74 22.89 -4.03 2.49
CA LYS A 74 22.86 -3.64 3.91
C LYS A 74 21.77 -4.38 4.69
N ALA A 75 20.78 -4.92 4.00
CA ALA A 75 19.77 -5.79 4.58
C ALA A 75 19.41 -6.92 3.59
N GLU A 76 19.41 -8.16 4.06
CA GLU A 76 19.14 -9.34 3.24
C GLU A 76 17.67 -9.78 3.28
N ASN A 77 16.94 -9.42 4.34
CA ASN A 77 15.58 -9.88 4.56
C ASN A 77 14.69 -8.82 5.23
N ALA A 78 13.38 -9.06 5.19
CA ALA A 78 12.38 -8.16 5.76
C ALA A 78 12.52 -7.98 7.28
N VAL A 79 13.05 -8.99 8.00
CA VAL A 79 13.25 -8.92 9.46
C VAL A 79 14.32 -7.89 9.81
N GLN A 80 15.45 -7.90 9.09
CA GLN A 80 16.53 -6.93 9.26
C GLN A 80 16.05 -5.51 8.94
N ILE A 81 15.28 -5.34 7.86
CA ILE A 81 14.69 -4.04 7.50
C ILE A 81 13.73 -3.56 8.59
N THR A 82 12.91 -4.46 9.12
CA THR A 82 11.97 -4.12 10.21
C THR A 82 12.73 -3.61 11.42
N LYS A 83 13.80 -4.28 11.83
CA LYS A 83 14.65 -3.85 12.95
C LYS A 83 15.32 -2.50 12.71
N ALA A 84 15.73 -2.21 11.47
CA ALA A 84 16.24 -0.89 11.12
C ALA A 84 15.14 0.18 11.20
N PHE A 85 13.91 -0.16 10.83
CA PHE A 85 12.80 0.77 10.71
C PHE A 85 12.08 1.04 12.03
N THR A 86 12.07 0.10 12.97
CA THR A 86 11.50 0.33 14.31
C THR A 86 12.14 1.52 15.00
N ASN A 87 13.45 1.72 14.80
CA ASN A 87 14.19 2.83 15.39
C ASN A 87 13.93 4.17 14.67
N ILE A 88 13.68 4.15 13.36
CA ILE A 88 13.47 5.36 12.55
C ILE A 88 12.03 5.86 12.69
N ILE A 89 11.06 4.96 12.66
CA ILE A 89 9.63 5.28 12.59
C ILE A 89 9.04 5.41 14.00
N ASN A 90 9.75 4.99 15.05
CA ASN A 90 9.28 4.96 16.44
C ASN A 90 7.93 4.24 16.60
N GLN A 91 7.66 3.26 15.73
CA GLN A 91 6.43 2.48 15.74
C GLN A 91 6.76 1.00 15.52
N HIS A 92 6.01 0.14 16.19
CA HIS A 92 6.10 -1.29 15.96
C HIS A 92 5.62 -1.66 14.55
N LEU A 93 6.51 -2.28 13.78
CA LEU A 93 6.28 -2.74 12.42
C LEU A 93 6.40 -4.26 12.37
N SER A 94 5.48 -4.91 11.64
CA SER A 94 5.60 -6.34 11.39
C SER A 94 6.48 -6.59 10.15
N PRO A 95 7.32 -7.64 10.14
CA PRO A 95 8.07 -8.02 8.94
C PRO A 95 7.17 -8.32 7.73
N ASN A 96 5.96 -8.82 7.98
CA ASN A 96 4.97 -9.06 6.92
C ASN A 96 4.50 -7.76 6.25
N THR A 97 4.35 -6.67 7.01
CA THR A 97 4.00 -5.36 6.46
C THR A 97 5.06 -4.87 5.49
N VAL A 98 6.34 -5.01 5.84
CA VAL A 98 7.47 -4.67 4.95
C VAL A 98 7.45 -5.56 3.70
N CYS A 99 7.29 -6.87 3.87
CA CYS A 99 7.23 -7.83 2.77
C CYS A 99 6.10 -7.52 1.77
N GLN A 100 4.90 -7.19 2.25
CA GLN A 100 3.78 -6.81 1.39
C GLN A 100 4.09 -5.56 0.56
N HIS A 101 4.70 -4.53 1.16
CA HIS A 101 5.06 -3.32 0.42
C HIS A 101 6.14 -3.58 -0.63
N LEU A 102 7.17 -4.37 -0.30
CA LEU A 102 8.21 -4.75 -1.26
C LEU A 102 7.65 -5.61 -2.41
N LYS A 103 6.69 -6.50 -2.14
CA LYS A 103 5.99 -7.25 -3.19
C LYS A 103 5.20 -6.33 -4.12
N LYS A 104 4.55 -5.30 -3.58
CA LYS A 104 3.84 -4.28 -4.39
C LYS A 104 4.78 -3.50 -5.31
N THR A 105 6.05 -3.32 -4.94
CA THR A 105 7.05 -2.69 -5.82
C THR A 105 7.67 -3.66 -6.83
N GLY A 106 7.18 -4.91 -6.91
CA GLY A 106 7.67 -5.93 -7.84
C GLY A 106 8.86 -6.74 -7.34
N MET A 107 9.34 -6.51 -6.10
CA MET A 107 10.42 -7.34 -5.55
C MET A 107 9.91 -8.74 -5.22
N LYS A 108 10.74 -9.74 -5.54
CA LYS A 108 10.46 -11.16 -5.26
C LYS A 108 11.56 -11.73 -4.38
N ALA A 109 11.18 -12.61 -3.48
CA ALA A 109 12.16 -13.38 -2.73
C ALA A 109 12.88 -14.32 -3.71
N VAL A 110 14.22 -14.28 -3.70
CA VAL A 110 15.06 -15.13 -4.54
C VAL A 110 16.04 -15.84 -3.64
N VAL A 111 16.14 -17.16 -3.79
CA VAL A 111 17.17 -17.94 -3.15
C VAL A 111 18.48 -17.69 -3.89
N LYS A 112 19.51 -17.28 -3.14
CA LYS A 112 20.85 -17.08 -3.70
C LYS A 112 21.33 -18.40 -4.30
N ARG A 113 21.69 -18.36 -5.59
CA ARG A 113 22.27 -19.54 -6.27
C ARG A 113 23.60 -19.87 -5.60
N LYS A 114 23.83 -21.16 -5.32
CA LYS A 114 25.13 -21.63 -4.87
C LYS A 114 26.12 -21.47 -6.01
N HIS A 115 27.19 -20.74 -5.75
CA HIS A 115 28.36 -20.67 -6.62
C HIS A 115 29.55 -21.34 -5.92
N PRO A 116 30.53 -21.87 -6.67
CA PRO A 116 31.76 -22.37 -6.07
C PRO A 116 32.39 -21.30 -5.20
N PHE A 117 32.80 -21.68 -4.00
CA PHE A 117 33.48 -20.76 -3.10
C PHE A 117 34.88 -20.45 -3.66
N LEU A 118 35.10 -19.19 -4.03
CA LEU A 118 36.42 -18.72 -4.44
C LEU A 118 37.24 -18.41 -3.19
N SER A 119 38.23 -19.26 -2.91
CA SER A 119 39.23 -18.95 -1.92
C SER A 119 40.10 -17.78 -2.39
N ALA A 120 40.79 -17.12 -1.46
CA ALA A 120 41.75 -16.07 -1.80
C ALA A 120 42.81 -16.54 -2.82
N LYS A 121 43.22 -17.81 -2.74
CA LYS A 121 44.13 -18.45 -3.71
C LYS A 121 43.54 -18.45 -5.13
N HIS A 122 42.26 -18.83 -5.26
CA HIS A 122 41.56 -18.84 -6.55
C HIS A 122 41.42 -17.43 -7.12
N SER A 123 41.00 -16.47 -6.28
CA SER A 123 40.87 -15.06 -6.70
C SER A 123 42.20 -14.50 -7.21
N LYS A 124 43.32 -14.78 -6.50
CA LYS A 124 44.66 -14.35 -6.93
C LYS A 124 45.06 -14.97 -8.27
N ALA A 125 44.89 -16.28 -8.44
CA ALA A 125 45.24 -16.96 -9.69
C ALA A 125 44.45 -16.42 -10.89
N ILE A 126 43.15 -16.11 -10.71
CA ILE A 126 42.32 -15.49 -11.76
C ILE A 126 42.84 -14.10 -12.11
N LEU A 127 43.24 -13.32 -11.10
CA LEU A 127 43.72 -11.94 -11.26
C LEU A 127 45.09 -11.92 -11.97
N ASP A 128 46.01 -12.81 -11.57
CA ASP A 128 47.32 -13.00 -12.21
C ASP A 128 47.16 -13.41 -13.69
N PHE A 129 46.24 -14.33 -13.98
CA PHE A 129 45.92 -14.73 -15.36
C PHE A 129 45.40 -13.55 -16.20
N ALA A 130 44.48 -12.74 -15.65
CA ALA A 130 43.95 -11.57 -16.34
C ALA A 130 45.01 -10.50 -16.62
N HIS A 131 46.02 -10.35 -15.75
CA HIS A 131 47.15 -9.46 -16.00
C HIS A 131 48.12 -10.01 -17.05
N ALA A 132 48.37 -11.32 -17.05
CA ALA A 132 49.28 -11.96 -18.00
C ALA A 132 48.77 -11.94 -19.45
N HIS A 133 47.46 -11.84 -19.64
CA HIS A 133 46.79 -11.84 -20.95
C HIS A 133 46.06 -10.51 -21.22
N LYS A 134 46.61 -9.41 -20.72
CA LYS A 134 46.10 -8.07 -21.00
C LYS A 134 46.82 -7.53 -22.23
N ASP A 135 46.08 -7.30 -23.33
CA ASP A 135 46.56 -6.59 -24.52
C ASP A 135 46.86 -5.11 -24.23
#